data_AF-X1FXH7-F1
#
_entry.id   AF-X1FXH7-F1
#
_cell.length_a   1.000
_cell.length_b   1.000
_cell.length_c   1.000
_cell.angle_alpha   90.00
_cell.angle_beta   90.00
_cell.angle_gamma   90.00
#
_symmetry.space_group_name_H-M   'P 1'
#
loop_
_entity.id
_entity.type
_entity.pdbx_description
1 polymer ?
#
loop_
_entity_poly.entity_id
_entity_poly.type
_entity_poly.pdbx_seq_one_letter_code
_entity_poly.pdbx_strand_id
1 'polypeptide(L)'
;REKVELVLHAGDFVSPFTFLEFKNSNCPLKGVFGNNDGDKLYLQEKFKGIGELFPEPYQINLNHKNIVMLHKEGLIDALAESQKYEVIIYGHTHRTDLRKIGKTI
;
A
#
# COMPACT_ATOMS: atom_id res chain seq x y z
N ARG A 1 7.05 7.72 -20.10
CA ARG A 1 7.38 7.62 -18.66
C ARG A 1 6.40 8.53 -17.95
N GLU A 2 5.63 8.00 -17.01
CA GLU A 2 4.71 8.79 -16.19
C GLU A 2 5.48 9.60 -15.14
N LYS A 3 4.93 10.75 -14.74
CA LYS A 3 5.47 11.57 -13.64
C LYS A 3 4.83 11.10 -12.33
N VAL A 4 5.49 10.18 -11.64
CA VAL A 4 5.01 9.60 -10.39
C VAL A 4 5.84 10.12 -9.22
N GLU A 5 5.18 10.68 -8.21
CA GLU A 5 5.84 11.24 -7.01
C GLU A 5 5.94 10.21 -5.87
N LEU A 6 5.02 9.24 -5.81
CA LEU A 6 4.99 8.20 -4.79
C LEU A 6 4.25 6.96 -5.30
N VAL A 7 4.78 5.77 -5.00
CA VAL A 7 4.12 4.48 -5.21
C VAL A 7 3.57 3.97 -3.88
N LEU A 8 2.31 3.51 -3.89
CA LEU A 8 1.64 2.87 -2.76
C LEU A 8 1.39 1.40 -3.11
N HIS A 9 1.86 0.46 -2.29
CA HIS A 9 1.77 -0.98 -2.57
C HIS A 9 1.06 -1.74 -1.44
N ALA A 10 -0.06 -2.40 -1.76
CA ALA A 10 -0.91 -3.08 -0.80
C ALA A 10 -0.36 -4.44 -0.29
N GLY A 11 0.97 -4.61 -0.23
CA GLY A 11 1.64 -5.83 0.25
C GLY A 11 1.71 -6.99 -0.74
N ASP A 12 2.15 -8.15 -0.24
CA ASP A 12 2.53 -9.33 -1.02
C ASP A 12 3.70 -9.03 -1.97
N PHE A 13 4.79 -8.53 -1.40
CA PHE A 13 6.11 -8.53 -2.05
C PHE A 13 6.66 -9.95 -2.18
N VAL A 14 6.25 -10.84 -1.27
CA VAL A 14 6.57 -12.27 -1.13
C VAL A 14 8.04 -12.53 -0.84
N SER A 15 8.92 -12.02 -1.69
CA SER A 15 10.35 -12.27 -1.63
C SER A 15 11.17 -10.99 -1.71
N PRO A 16 12.29 -10.89 -0.96
CA PRO A 16 13.20 -9.74 -1.01
C PRO A 16 13.86 -9.49 -2.36
N PHE A 17 13.88 -10.46 -3.28
CA PHE A 17 14.41 -10.19 -4.63
C PHE A 17 13.56 -9.20 -5.41
N THR A 18 12.28 -9.02 -5.08
CA THR A 18 11.38 -8.06 -5.75
C THR A 18 11.90 -6.63 -5.66
N PHE A 19 12.71 -6.30 -4.65
CA PHE A 19 13.48 -5.06 -4.56
C PHE A 19 14.22 -4.70 -5.86
N LEU A 20 14.75 -5.70 -6.58
CA LEU A 20 15.50 -5.49 -7.82
C LEU A 20 14.65 -4.85 -8.93
N GLU A 21 13.35 -5.09 -8.93
CA GLU A 21 12.40 -4.47 -9.87
C GLU A 21 12.09 -3.03 -9.45
N PHE A 22 11.93 -2.78 -8.15
CA PHE A 22 11.58 -1.46 -7.62
C PHE A 22 12.74 -0.46 -7.63
N LYS A 23 13.99 -0.91 -7.44
CA LYS A 23 15.15 0.00 -7.30
C LYS A 23 15.39 0.88 -8.54
N ASN A 24 14.92 0.46 -9.71
CA ASN A 24 15.07 1.20 -10.96
C ASN A 24 13.94 2.22 -11.20
N SER A 25 12.89 2.22 -10.37
CA SER A 25 11.71 3.08 -10.59
C SER A 25 11.96 4.57 -10.32
N ASN A 26 13.07 4.93 -9.66
CA ASN A 26 13.41 6.30 -9.24
C ASN A 26 12.28 7.04 -8.49
N CYS A 27 11.29 6.30 -7.98
CA CYS A 27 10.14 6.83 -7.27
C CYS A 27 10.13 6.25 -5.86
N PRO A 28 9.91 7.07 -4.81
CA PRO A 28 9.76 6.53 -3.46
C PRO A 28 8.56 5.60 -3.39
N LEU A 29 8.67 4.59 -2.54
CA LEU A 29 7.62 3.60 -2.29
C LEU A 29 7.21 3.60 -0.81
N LYS A 30 5.91 3.49 -0.56
CA LYS A 30 5.36 3.10 0.76
C LYS A 30 4.47 1.88 0.57
N GLY A 31 4.72 0.83 1.33
CA GLY A 31 3.94 -0.41 1.24
C GLY A 31 3.51 -0.92 2.60
N VAL A 32 2.46 -1.73 2.62
CA VAL A 32 2.13 -2.57 3.78
C VAL A 32 2.59 -4.00 3.54
N PHE A 33 2.67 -4.83 4.58
CA PHE A 33 2.85 -6.26 4.42
C PHE A 33 1.55 -6.97 4.07
N GLY A 34 1.63 -7.94 3.16
CA GLY A 34 0.57 -8.90 2.89
C GLY A 34 0.75 -10.22 3.63
N ASN A 35 -0.18 -11.16 3.41
CA ASN A 35 -0.14 -12.44 4.11
C ASN A 35 0.93 -13.39 3.58
N ASN A 36 1.48 -13.14 2.38
CA ASN A 36 2.56 -13.95 1.81
C ASN A 36 3.95 -13.37 2.10
N ASP A 37 4.03 -12.20 2.75
CA ASP A 37 5.29 -11.60 3.18
C ASP A 37 5.83 -12.29 4.44
N GLY A 38 6.67 -13.32 4.22
CA GLY A 38 7.27 -14.12 5.29
C GLY A 38 8.35 -13.38 6.07
N ASP A 39 9.44 -13.00 5.41
CA ASP A 39 10.59 -12.34 6.05
C ASP A 39 10.46 -10.82 6.02
N LYS A 40 9.57 -10.31 6.86
CA LYS A 40 9.23 -8.88 6.95
C LYS A 40 10.42 -7.99 7.31
N LEU A 41 11.30 -8.47 8.18
CA LEU A 41 12.49 -7.73 8.61
C LEU A 41 13.48 -7.62 7.45
N TYR A 42 13.75 -8.73 6.75
CA TYR A 42 14.66 -8.71 5.62
C TYR A 42 14.08 -7.93 4.42
N LEU A 43 12.76 -7.99 4.21
CA LEU A 43 12.06 -7.11 3.26
C LEU A 43 12.30 -5.63 3.59
N GLN A 44 12.11 -5.22 4.84
CA GLN A 44 12.37 -3.83 5.28
C GLN A 44 13.83 -3.43 5.07
N GLU A 45 14.78 -4.29 5.44
CA GLU A 45 16.20 -4.02 5.22
C GLU A 45 16.54 -3.86 3.74
N LYS A 46 15.99 -4.70 2.87
CA LYS A 46 16.23 -4.61 1.42
C LYS A 46 15.63 -3.35 0.81
N PHE A 47 14.41 -2.99 1.19
CA PHE A 47 13.75 -1.80 0.64
C PHE A 47 14.28 -0.48 1.21
N LYS A 48 15.14 -0.54 2.24
CA LYS A 48 15.80 0.65 2.80
C LYS A 48 16.53 1.44 1.72
N GLY A 49 16.18 2.71 1.59
CA GLY A 49 16.76 3.63 0.61
C GLY A 49 15.94 3.79 -0.68
N ILE A 50 14.97 2.91 -0.95
CA ILE A 50 14.00 3.10 -2.06
C ILE A 50 12.56 3.28 -1.56
N GLY A 51 12.25 2.77 -0.37
CA GLY A 51 10.92 2.88 0.21
C GLY A 51 10.84 2.39 1.65
N GLU A 52 9.64 2.49 2.21
CA GLU A 52 9.32 2.09 3.57
C GLU A 52 8.19 1.07 3.57
N LEU A 53 8.36 -0.03 4.31
CA LEU A 53 7.35 -1.08 4.45
C LEU A 53 6.82 -1.11 5.88
N PHE A 54 5.50 -1.16 6.03
CA PHE A 54 4.80 -1.01 7.31
C PHE A 54 3.90 -2.21 7.60
N PRO A 55 3.63 -2.52 8.88
CA PRO A 55 2.46 -3.32 9.24
C PRO A 55 1.16 -2.65 8.76
N GLU A 56 0.18 -3.45 8.37
CA GLU A 56 -1.19 -2.96 8.16
C GLU A 56 -1.94 -2.84 9.51
N PRO A 57 -2.88 -1.88 9.64
CA PRO A 57 -3.21 -0.82 8.70
C PRO A 57 -2.18 0.33 8.75
N TYR A 58 -1.81 0.87 7.59
CA TYR A 58 -0.95 2.04 7.49
C TYR A 58 -1.75 3.28 7.07
N GLN A 59 -1.63 4.37 7.83
CA GLN A 59 -2.32 5.63 7.57
C GLN A 59 -1.33 6.71 7.15
N ILE A 60 -1.68 7.49 6.13
CA ILE A 60 -0.87 8.60 5.64
C ILE A 60 -1.75 9.76 5.20
N ASN A 61 -1.32 10.99 5.48
CA ASN A 61 -1.93 12.19 4.90
C ASN A 61 -1.06 12.67 3.74
N LEU A 62 -1.63 12.73 2.54
CA LEU A 62 -0.97 13.25 1.33
C LEU A 62 -1.87 14.29 0.69
N ASN A 63 -1.34 15.49 0.44
CA ASN A 63 -2.09 16.58 -0.22
C ASN A 63 -3.48 16.81 0.41
N HIS A 64 -3.54 16.82 1.75
CA HIS A 64 -4.76 16.98 2.55
C HIS A 64 -5.80 15.85 2.42
N LYS A 65 -5.41 14.69 1.87
CA LYS A 65 -6.24 13.48 1.83
C LYS A 65 -5.71 12.47 2.84
N ASN A 66 -6.59 11.98 3.71
CA ASN A 66 -6.33 10.86 4.59
C ASN A 66 -6.46 9.57 3.77
N ILE A 67 -5.38 8.82 3.70
CA ILE A 67 -5.28 7.55 3.00
C ILE A 67 -5.04 6.46 4.04
N VAL A 68 -5.74 5.34 3.91
CA VAL A 68 -5.44 4.11 4.67
C VAL A 68 -5.15 2.96 3.72
N MET A 69 -4.12 2.19 4.04
CA MET A 69 -3.69 1.04 3.28
C MET A 69 -3.75 -0.22 4.13
N LEU A 70 -4.36 -1.25 3.57
CA LEU A 70 -4.44 -2.61 4.12
C LEU A 70 -4.05 -3.57 3.00
N HIS A 71 -3.71 -4.81 3.34
CA HIS A 71 -3.61 -5.88 2.38
C HIS A 71 -4.98 -6.53 2.14
N LYS A 72 -5.74 -6.83 3.21
CA LYS A 72 -7.00 -7.57 3.13
C LYS A 72 -8.25 -6.69 3.07
N GLU A 73 -9.27 -7.18 2.40
CA GLU A 73 -10.54 -6.50 2.11
C GLU A 73 -11.55 -6.49 3.26
N GLY A 74 -11.30 -7.25 4.34
CA GLY A 74 -12.31 -7.50 5.39
C GLY A 74 -12.81 -6.28 6.15
N LEU A 75 -12.07 -5.16 6.12
CA LEU A 75 -12.45 -3.92 6.82
C LEU A 75 -12.87 -2.79 5.86
N ILE A 76 -12.86 -3.01 4.55
CA ILE A 76 -12.97 -1.93 3.55
C ILE A 76 -14.34 -1.25 3.60
N ASP A 77 -15.43 -2.02 3.72
CA ASP A 77 -16.78 -1.45 3.80
C ASP A 77 -16.96 -0.60 5.05
N ALA A 78 -16.59 -1.11 6.22
CA ALA A 78 -16.68 -0.36 7.48
C ALA A 78 -15.81 0.91 7.46
N LEU A 79 -14.60 0.84 6.89
CA LEU A 79 -13.71 1.99 6.75
C LEU A 79 -14.28 3.02 5.76
N ALA A 80 -14.87 2.56 4.66
CA ALA A 80 -15.49 3.43 3.67
C ALA A 80 -16.72 4.13 4.27
N GLU A 81 -17.61 3.39 4.92
CA GLU A 81 -18.80 3.90 5.62
C GLU A 81 -18.46 4.89 6.74
N SER A 82 -17.30 4.74 7.40
CA SER A 82 -16.84 5.68 8.43
C SER A 82 -16.62 7.10 7.90
N GLN A 83 -16.39 7.25 6.58
CA GLN A 83 -16.04 8.52 5.94
C GLN A 83 -14.83 9.21 6.62
N LYS A 84 -13.93 8.44 7.25
CA LYS A 84 -12.73 9.00 7.89
C LYS A 84 -11.59 9.24 6.88
N TYR A 85 -11.54 8.44 5.82
CA TYR A 85 -10.49 8.44 4.80
C TYR A 85 -11.07 8.86 3.45
N GLU A 86 -10.32 9.63 2.68
CA GLU A 86 -10.68 9.99 1.32
C GLU A 86 -10.26 8.90 0.31
N VAL A 87 -9.26 8.09 0.65
CA VAL A 87 -8.77 6.98 -0.20
C VAL A 87 -8.49 5.75 0.65
N ILE A 88 -8.98 4.59 0.21
CA ILE A 88 -8.66 3.29 0.78
C ILE A 88 -7.94 2.44 -0.27
N ILE A 89 -6.78 1.89 0.07
CA ILE A 89 -5.99 1.03 -0.82
C ILE A 89 -5.88 -0.36 -0.22
N TYR A 90 -6.24 -1.37 -0.99
CA TYR A 90 -6.18 -2.78 -0.57
C TYR A 90 -5.90 -3.73 -1.72
N GLY A 91 -5.56 -4.97 -1.38
CA GLY A 91 -5.20 -6.03 -2.31
C GLY A 91 -5.89 -7.35 -1.97
N HIS A 92 -5.10 -8.42 -1.88
CA HIS A 92 -5.49 -9.79 -1.51
C HIS A 92 -6.40 -10.53 -2.51
N THR A 93 -7.42 -9.88 -3.05
CA THR A 93 -8.50 -10.54 -3.81
C THR A 93 -8.12 -10.96 -5.24
N HIS A 94 -7.00 -10.48 -5.76
CA HIS A 94 -6.59 -10.59 -7.17
C HIS A 94 -7.65 -10.08 -8.16
N ARG A 95 -8.56 -9.22 -7.70
CA ARG A 95 -9.61 -8.59 -8.50
C ARG A 95 -9.48 -7.08 -8.39
N THR A 96 -9.58 -6.39 -9.52
CA THR A 96 -9.70 -4.93 -9.49
C THR A 96 -11.06 -4.57 -8.92
N ASP A 97 -11.04 -3.78 -7.84
CA ASP A 97 -12.22 -3.17 -7.25
C ASP A 97 -12.00 -1.66 -7.21
N LEU A 98 -12.94 -0.91 -7.78
CA LEU A 98 -12.91 0.54 -7.84
C LEU A 98 -14.33 1.01 -7.60
N ARG A 99 -14.57 1.63 -6.46
CA ARG A 99 -15.89 2.10 -6.05
C ARG A 99 -15.78 3.37 -5.24
N LYS A 100 -16.88 4.10 -5.13
CA LYS A 100 -16.95 5.33 -4.36
C LYS A 100 -18.11 5.25 -3.38
N ILE A 101 -17.84 5.48 -2.10
CA ILE A 101 -18.84 5.51 -1.04
C ILE A 101 -18.70 6.87 -0.32
N GLY A 102 -19.66 7.76 -0.55
CA GLY A 102 -19.58 9.14 -0.07
C GLY A 102 -18.33 9.87 -0.60
N LYS A 103 -17.45 10.33 0.28
CA LYS A 103 -16.18 10.98 -0.07
C LYS A 103 -15.01 10.00 -0.27
N THR A 104 -15.17 8.74 0.10
CA THR A 104 -14.15 7.70 0.02
C THR A 104 -14.11 7.10 -1.37
N ILE A 105 -12.91 6.97 -1.95
CA ILE A 105 -12.62 6.11 -3.11
C ILE A 105 -11.78 4.90 -2.70
#